data_AF-A0A8E1ZV62-F1
#
_entry.id   AF-A0A8E1ZV62-F1
#
_cell.length_a   1.000
_cell.length_b   1.000
_cell.length_c   1.000
_cell.angle_alpha   90.00
_cell.angle_beta   90.00
_cell.angle_gamma   90.00
#
_symmetry.space_group_name_H-M   'P 1'
#
loop_
_entity.id
_entity.type
_entity.pdbx_description
1 polymer ?
#
loop_
_entity_poly.entity_id
_entity_poly.type
_entity_poly.pdbx_seq_one_letter_code
_entity_poly.pdbx_strand_id
1 'polypeptide(L)'
;MAVKDYTVIIQSADGVISETVLKSISPSRLGQILKDLAEKGQAVELTKVDKIEGSSLMTQAQKDKLEGLVNYVHPASHPATMISQDSNNRFVSDAEKATYLDKYTKNEVDNKLSTLVTGLDWKEAVNTFADLATTYPNPDDGWSVYVKSEDITYTFNGTAWVTSSQGDIPLATTTTAGKMSAADKTKLDGIAAGATVNDTDGNLKNRANHTGTQLAETISDFAAASRGVVLAGLSLLSSAAITASDTILSALGKLQKQITDLSAVVNRDKGVSNVSTLVSMPTAKRLVYATVTAATTLSLSADLEVGDELHVVVYNNSASAITQSLPNSGSFMSLSGAAISIPASGRVEINVLCVAATTYLIRAL
;
A
#
# COMPACT_ATOMS: atom_id res chain seq x y z
N MET A 1 90.33 39.81 67.87
CA MET A 1 90.91 39.37 66.58
C MET A 1 91.97 38.34 66.88
N ALA A 2 91.84 37.11 66.37
CA ALA A 2 92.71 35.99 66.71
C ALA A 2 94.16 36.29 66.30
N VAL A 3 95.05 36.29 67.30
CA VAL A 3 96.49 36.46 67.16
C VAL A 3 97.08 35.12 66.69
N LYS A 4 98.00 35.12 65.72
CA LYS A 4 98.59 33.91 65.14
C LYS A 4 100.10 34.03 65.02
N ASP A 5 100.77 32.89 64.91
CA ASP A 5 102.19 32.81 64.59
C ASP A 5 102.36 32.90 63.06
N TYR A 6 103.34 33.69 62.60
CA TYR A 6 103.65 33.90 61.20
C TYR A 6 105.12 33.66 60.94
N THR A 7 105.44 32.85 59.95
CA THR A 7 106.81 32.72 59.44
C THR A 7 107.05 33.79 58.37
N VAL A 8 108.12 34.57 58.54
CA VAL A 8 108.57 35.57 57.56
C VAL A 8 109.93 35.17 57.02
N ILE A 9 110.02 35.04 55.70
CA ILE A 9 111.27 34.76 54.99
C ILE A 9 111.70 36.06 54.31
N ILE A 10 112.94 36.47 54.55
CA ILE A 10 113.54 37.69 54.03
C ILE A 10 114.74 37.31 53.17
N GLN A 11 114.77 37.78 51.93
CA GLN A 11 115.94 37.67 51.07
C GLN A 11 116.59 39.05 50.94
N SER A 12 117.84 39.18 51.38
CA SER A 12 118.61 40.40 51.16
C SER A 12 119.08 40.48 49.70
N ALA A 13 119.39 41.70 49.25
CA ALA A 13 119.77 41.95 47.85
C ALA A 13 121.07 41.24 47.41
N ASP A 14 121.91 40.82 48.35
CA ASP A 14 123.08 39.96 48.16
C ASP A 14 122.74 38.45 48.12
N GLY A 15 121.45 38.10 48.13
CA GLY A 15 120.93 36.75 47.91
C GLY A 15 120.82 35.88 49.17
N VAL A 16 121.20 36.37 50.35
CA VAL A 16 121.08 35.61 51.61
C VAL A 16 119.61 35.53 52.05
N ILE A 17 119.12 34.32 52.30
CA ILE A 17 117.75 34.06 52.73
C ILE A 17 117.75 33.75 54.24
N SER A 18 116.97 34.52 55.01
CA SER A 18 116.78 34.39 56.45
C SER A 18 115.30 34.16 56.77
N GLU A 19 115.00 33.18 57.63
CA GLU A 19 113.65 32.86 58.07
C GLU A 19 113.48 33.19 59.56
N THR A 20 112.43 33.93 59.91
CA THR A 20 112.11 34.33 61.29
C THR A 20 110.62 34.11 61.57
N VAL A 21 110.29 33.46 62.68
CA VAL A 21 108.91 33.24 63.11
C VAL A 21 108.47 34.32 64.10
N LEU A 22 107.49 35.12 63.71
CA LEU A 22 106.82 36.12 64.53
C LEU A 22 105.62 35.48 65.23
N LYS A 23 105.75 35.22 66.53
CA LYS A 23 104.69 34.55 67.30
C LYS A 23 103.63 35.54 67.79
N SER A 24 102.37 35.11 67.73
CA SER A 24 101.21 35.74 68.36
C SER A 24 101.12 37.24 68.09
N ILE A 25 101.17 37.64 66.82
CA ILE A 25 100.93 39.04 66.39
C ILE A 25 99.61 39.19 65.62
N SER A 26 99.01 40.39 65.69
CA SER A 26 97.77 40.68 64.96
C SER A 26 98.07 40.93 63.47
N PRO A 27 97.10 40.68 62.56
CA PRO A 27 97.29 40.89 61.13
C PRO A 27 97.67 42.32 60.75
N SER A 28 97.14 43.32 61.46
CA SER A 28 97.48 44.73 61.25
C SER A 28 98.92 45.05 61.67
N ARG A 29 99.38 44.47 62.78
CA ARG A 29 100.78 44.64 63.25
C ARG A 29 101.76 43.95 62.31
N LEU A 30 101.41 42.77 61.81
CA LEU A 30 102.17 42.07 60.78
C LEU A 30 102.34 42.97 59.54
N GLY A 31 101.23 43.51 59.00
CA GLY A 31 101.25 44.39 57.83
C GLY A 31 102.17 45.61 57.97
N GLN A 32 102.27 46.20 59.17
CA GLN A 32 103.17 47.32 59.42
C GLN A 32 104.65 46.88 59.37
N ILE A 33 105.00 45.76 60.02
CA ILE A 33 106.37 45.21 60.04
C ILE A 33 106.89 44.95 58.62
N LEU A 34 106.02 44.43 57.76
CA LEU A 34 106.38 44.05 56.40
C LEU A 34 106.59 45.26 55.50
N LYS A 35 105.84 46.35 55.75
CA LYS A 35 106.05 47.62 55.07
C LYS A 35 107.41 48.23 55.43
N ASP A 36 107.75 48.23 56.72
CA ASP A 36 109.05 48.75 57.20
C ASP A 36 110.24 47.95 56.63
N LEU A 37 110.08 46.64 56.42
CA LEU A 37 111.09 45.78 55.79
C LEU A 37 111.23 46.03 54.28
N ALA A 38 110.12 46.22 53.57
CA ALA A 38 110.11 46.53 52.14
C ALA A 38 110.75 47.91 51.86
N GLU A 39 110.52 48.90 52.72
CA GLU A 39 111.13 50.23 52.61
C GLU A 39 112.66 50.21 52.81
N LYS A 40 113.19 49.19 53.49
CA LYS A 40 114.64 48.94 53.62
C LYS A 40 115.27 48.20 52.43
N GLY A 41 114.51 47.99 51.35
CA GLY A 41 115.02 47.41 50.10
C GLY A 41 115.22 45.88 50.16
N GLN A 42 114.67 45.19 51.16
CA GLN A 42 114.61 43.73 51.19
C GLN A 42 113.27 43.27 50.61
N ALA A 43 113.29 42.32 49.67
CA ALA A 43 112.07 41.77 49.10
C ALA A 43 111.43 40.80 50.11
N VAL A 44 110.20 41.09 50.53
CA VAL A 44 109.43 40.24 51.45
C VAL A 44 108.12 39.84 50.79
N GLU A 45 107.94 38.54 50.54
CA GLU A 45 106.72 37.98 49.97
C GLU A 45 105.78 37.46 51.09
N LEU A 46 104.52 37.88 51.05
CA LEU A 46 103.48 37.43 51.97
C LEU A 46 102.52 36.50 51.26
N THR A 47 102.51 35.24 51.65
CA THR A 47 101.44 34.32 51.28
C THR A 47 100.16 34.72 52.03
N LYS A 48 99.34 35.58 51.42
CA LYS A 48 97.95 35.79 51.84
C LYS A 48 97.17 34.47 51.69
N VAL A 49 96.24 34.26 52.63
CA VAL A 49 95.46 33.01 52.86
C VAL A 49 94.61 32.57 51.65
N ASP A 50 94.43 33.39 50.62
CA ASP A 50 93.75 33.01 49.36
C ASP A 50 94.65 32.27 48.35
N LYS A 51 95.90 31.93 48.75
CA LYS A 51 96.90 31.21 47.95
C LYS A 51 97.41 29.94 48.68
N ILE A 52 96.53 29.28 49.45
CA ILE A 52 96.74 27.92 49.95
C ILE A 52 96.16 26.94 48.92
N GLU A 53 96.98 26.02 48.42
CA GLU A 53 96.54 24.91 47.59
C GLU A 53 95.47 24.09 48.36
N GLY A 54 94.22 24.08 47.90
CA GLY A 54 93.13 23.32 48.52
C GLY A 54 92.15 24.07 49.43
N SER A 55 92.05 25.41 49.39
CA SER A 55 91.01 26.16 50.16
C SER A 55 90.41 27.38 49.45
N SER A 56 89.99 27.22 48.18
CA SER A 56 89.19 28.23 47.47
C SER A 56 87.69 27.97 47.61
N LEU A 57 86.88 29.01 47.86
CA LEU A 57 85.39 28.94 47.89
C LEU A 57 84.77 28.55 46.52
N MET A 58 85.56 28.58 45.45
CA MET A 58 85.30 28.04 44.11
C MET A 58 86.63 27.58 43.51
N THR A 59 86.68 26.47 42.77
CA THR A 59 87.92 26.04 42.09
C THR A 59 88.32 27.02 40.99
N GLN A 60 89.61 27.04 40.59
CA GLN A 60 90.05 27.85 39.44
C GLN A 60 89.22 27.53 38.19
N ALA A 61 88.92 26.25 37.98
CA ALA A 61 88.05 25.78 36.89
C ALA A 61 86.62 26.34 36.96
N GLN A 62 86.06 26.57 38.15
CA GLN A 62 84.73 27.20 38.29
C GLN A 62 84.77 28.70 37.99
N LYS A 63 85.86 29.41 38.34
CA LYS A 63 86.04 30.83 38.00
C LYS A 63 86.22 31.03 36.49
N ASP A 64 87.07 30.23 35.87
CA ASP A 64 87.30 30.29 34.42
C ASP A 64 85.99 30.01 33.63
N LYS A 65 85.16 29.09 34.14
CA LYS A 65 83.84 28.80 33.56
C LYS A 65 82.83 29.93 33.73
N LEU A 66 82.98 30.77 34.76
CA LEU A 66 82.08 31.89 35.05
C LEU A 66 82.47 33.16 34.28
N GLU A 67 83.77 33.43 34.13
CA GLU A 67 84.28 34.56 33.32
C GLU A 67 83.96 34.42 31.83
N GLY A 68 83.76 33.19 31.33
CA GLY A 68 83.37 32.91 29.95
C GLY A 68 81.87 33.04 29.64
N LEU A 69 81.02 33.35 30.63
CA LEU A 69 79.57 33.47 30.41
C LEU A 69 79.19 34.88 29.94
N VAL A 70 78.56 34.96 28.76
CA VAL A 70 77.87 36.15 28.24
C VAL A 70 76.36 36.05 28.52
N ASN A 71 75.67 37.19 28.70
CA ASN A 71 74.22 37.21 28.87
C ASN A 71 73.52 36.54 27.68
N TYR A 72 72.66 35.55 27.96
CA TYR A 72 71.86 34.90 26.92
C TYR A 72 70.85 35.89 26.33
N VAL A 73 70.96 36.17 25.03
CA VAL A 73 69.96 36.91 24.25
C VAL A 73 69.16 35.90 23.43
N HIS A 74 67.87 35.77 23.75
CA HIS A 74 66.99 34.88 22.99
C HIS A 74 66.73 35.47 21.59
N PRO A 75 66.75 34.66 20.51
CA PRO A 75 66.47 35.15 19.16
C PRO A 75 65.01 35.66 19.04
N ALA A 76 64.79 36.62 18.14
CA ALA A 76 63.46 37.17 17.88
C ALA A 76 62.49 36.15 17.23
N SER A 77 63.03 35.11 16.60
CA SER A 77 62.27 34.03 15.97
C SER A 77 63.08 32.75 15.88
N HIS A 78 62.41 31.60 15.89
CA HIS A 78 62.99 30.30 15.56
C HIS A 78 62.49 29.84 14.18
N PRO A 79 63.32 29.19 13.34
CA PRO A 79 62.84 28.58 12.10
C PRO A 79 61.93 27.38 12.42
N ALA A 80 60.91 27.16 11.59
CA ALA A 80 59.91 26.09 11.78
C ALA A 80 60.52 24.68 11.93
N THR A 81 61.71 24.47 11.36
CA THR A 81 62.48 23.22 11.42
C THR A 81 63.01 22.88 12.82
N MET A 82 63.03 23.83 13.76
CA MET A 82 63.45 23.60 15.15
C MET A 82 62.38 22.90 15.99
N ILE A 83 61.14 22.83 15.50
CA ILE A 83 60.02 22.22 16.21
C ILE A 83 59.86 20.77 15.72
N SER A 84 60.09 19.82 16.62
CA SER A 84 59.73 18.42 16.38
C SER A 84 58.21 18.28 16.51
N GLN A 85 57.52 17.94 15.41
CA GLN A 85 56.06 18.00 15.37
C GLN A 85 55.39 16.78 16.02
N ASP A 86 54.33 17.01 16.78
CA ASP A 86 53.42 16.00 17.34
C ASP A 86 51.96 16.39 17.11
N SER A 87 50.98 15.58 17.53
CA SER A 87 49.55 15.82 17.27
C SER A 87 49.02 17.14 17.85
N ASN A 88 49.67 17.67 18.88
CA ASN A 88 49.31 18.90 19.57
C ASN A 88 50.20 20.09 19.16
N ASN A 89 51.39 19.82 18.62
CA ASN A 89 52.42 20.81 18.27
C ASN A 89 52.80 20.72 16.79
N ARG A 90 51.89 21.14 15.90
CA ARG A 90 52.12 21.26 14.45
C ARG A 90 51.43 22.49 13.88
N PHE A 91 51.96 23.03 12.79
CA PHE A 91 51.47 24.28 12.18
C PHE A 91 50.12 24.13 11.47
N VAL A 92 49.73 22.91 11.07
CA VAL A 92 48.43 22.57 10.48
C VAL A 92 47.92 21.30 11.13
N SER A 93 46.63 21.25 11.49
CA SER A 93 46.03 20.04 12.04
C SER A 93 45.94 18.92 10.99
N ASP A 94 45.83 17.68 11.44
CA ASP A 94 45.68 16.54 10.54
C ASP A 94 44.37 16.58 9.73
N ALA A 95 43.31 17.17 10.32
CA ALA A 95 42.04 17.41 9.64
C ALA A 95 42.17 18.45 8.51
N GLU A 96 42.89 19.55 8.73
CA GLU A 96 43.16 20.55 7.70
C GLU A 96 44.05 19.99 6.59
N LYS A 97 45.07 19.21 6.96
CA LYS A 97 45.95 18.55 5.98
C LYS A 97 45.19 17.56 5.09
N ALA A 98 44.30 16.75 5.68
CA ALA A 98 43.41 15.87 4.92
C ALA A 98 42.50 16.68 3.98
N THR A 99 41.93 17.78 4.48
CA THR A 99 41.08 18.68 3.69
C THR A 99 41.86 19.34 2.54
N TYR A 100 43.14 19.66 2.71
CA TYR A 100 43.98 20.19 1.63
C TYR A 100 44.36 19.14 0.59
N LEU A 101 44.59 17.89 1.01
CA LEU A 101 44.91 16.77 0.11
C LEU A 101 43.69 16.30 -0.70
N ASP A 102 42.48 16.51 -0.21
CA ASP A 102 41.23 16.17 -0.90
C ASP A 102 40.76 17.25 -1.89
N LYS A 103 41.42 18.41 -1.93
CA LYS A 103 41.13 19.47 -2.91
C LYS A 103 41.83 19.19 -4.23
N TYR A 104 41.14 19.43 -5.34
CA TYR A 104 41.76 19.42 -6.65
C TYR A 104 42.87 20.45 -6.77
N THR A 105 44.00 20.04 -7.34
CA THR A 105 45.07 20.95 -7.71
C THR A 105 44.67 21.78 -8.93
N LYS A 106 45.25 22.98 -9.07
CA LYS A 106 45.07 23.82 -10.27
C LYS A 106 45.35 23.03 -11.55
N ASN A 107 46.39 22.20 -11.56
CA ASN A 107 46.77 21.40 -12.73
C ASN A 107 45.75 20.30 -13.05
N GLU A 108 45.14 19.65 -12.05
CA GLU A 108 44.07 18.67 -12.27
C GLU A 108 42.78 19.31 -12.78
N VAL A 109 42.42 20.48 -12.25
CA VAL A 109 41.28 21.25 -12.76
C VAL A 109 41.54 21.71 -14.18
N ASP A 110 42.71 22.29 -14.45
CA ASP A 110 43.08 22.78 -15.78
C ASP A 110 43.14 21.61 -16.78
N ASN A 111 43.64 20.43 -16.40
CA ASN A 111 43.64 19.24 -17.25
C ASN A 111 42.23 18.70 -17.50
N LYS A 112 41.38 18.59 -16.47
CA LYS A 112 39.98 18.14 -16.62
C LYS A 112 39.16 19.12 -17.48
N LEU A 113 39.35 20.41 -17.26
CA LEU A 113 38.72 21.47 -18.05
C LEU A 113 39.24 21.45 -19.49
N SER A 114 40.55 21.30 -19.69
CA SER A 114 41.13 21.14 -21.02
C SER A 114 40.57 19.92 -21.72
N THR A 115 40.45 18.75 -21.08
CA THR A 115 39.87 17.56 -21.71
C THR A 115 38.40 17.74 -22.11
N LEU A 116 37.62 18.47 -21.31
CA LEU A 116 36.23 18.78 -21.62
C LEU A 116 36.13 19.78 -22.78
N VAL A 117 36.98 20.81 -22.79
CA VAL A 117 37.00 21.85 -23.81
C VAL A 117 37.55 21.32 -25.15
N THR A 118 38.56 20.44 -25.12
CA THR A 118 39.12 19.83 -26.33
C THR A 118 38.24 18.70 -26.89
N GLY A 119 37.35 18.13 -26.08
CA GLY A 119 36.39 17.11 -26.54
C GLY A 119 35.09 17.70 -27.12
N LEU A 120 34.87 19.01 -26.98
CA LEU A 120 33.68 19.69 -27.50
C LEU A 120 34.04 20.46 -28.78
N ASP A 121 33.95 19.77 -29.91
CA ASP A 121 34.14 20.40 -31.23
C ASP A 121 32.86 21.11 -31.69
N TRP A 122 32.64 22.32 -31.18
CA TRP A 122 31.55 23.19 -31.66
C TRP A 122 31.87 23.72 -33.06
N LYS A 123 30.93 23.55 -34.01
CA LYS A 123 31.00 24.20 -35.34
C LYS A 123 30.01 25.36 -35.44
N GLU A 124 30.18 26.15 -36.49
CA GLU A 124 29.31 27.30 -36.75
C GLU A 124 27.84 26.87 -36.88
N ALA A 125 26.96 27.71 -36.33
CA ALA A 125 25.53 27.47 -36.38
C ALA A 125 24.99 27.54 -37.81
N VAL A 126 24.18 26.55 -38.19
CA VAL A 126 23.48 26.52 -39.47
C VAL A 126 22.05 27.04 -39.34
N ASN A 127 21.44 27.47 -40.44
CA ASN A 127 20.09 28.03 -40.39
C ASN A 127 19.02 26.95 -40.25
N THR A 128 19.16 25.81 -40.96
CA THR A 128 18.21 24.69 -40.95
C THR A 128 18.90 23.34 -40.80
N PHE A 129 18.17 22.28 -40.41
CA PHE A 129 18.75 20.93 -40.27
C PHE A 129 19.32 20.40 -41.59
N ALA A 130 18.69 20.71 -42.73
CA ALA A 130 19.18 20.31 -44.05
C ALA A 130 20.56 20.92 -44.37
N ASP A 131 20.87 22.09 -43.83
CA ASP A 131 22.15 22.77 -44.03
C ASP A 131 23.31 22.05 -43.32
N LEU A 132 23.05 21.14 -42.38
CA LEU A 132 24.10 20.32 -41.75
C LEU A 132 24.80 19.44 -42.79
N ALA A 133 24.03 18.81 -43.68
CA ALA A 133 24.58 17.90 -44.69
C ALA A 133 25.37 18.64 -45.78
N THR A 134 25.06 19.91 -46.05
CA THR A 134 25.73 20.73 -47.06
C THR A 134 26.93 21.49 -46.50
N THR A 135 26.82 22.00 -45.27
CA THR A 135 27.88 22.75 -44.58
C THR A 135 28.93 21.82 -43.98
N TYR A 136 28.51 20.64 -43.49
CA TYR A 136 29.36 19.61 -42.88
C TYR A 136 29.12 18.25 -43.53
N PRO A 137 29.57 18.04 -44.78
CA PRO A 137 29.32 16.79 -45.52
C PRO A 137 30.09 15.58 -44.98
N ASN A 138 31.19 15.80 -44.26
CA ASN A 138 32.00 14.76 -43.61
C ASN A 138 32.25 15.15 -42.14
N PRO A 139 31.23 15.05 -41.27
CA PRO A 139 31.40 15.40 -39.86
C PRO A 139 32.14 14.30 -39.10
N ASP A 140 33.02 14.68 -38.17
CA ASP A 140 33.64 13.74 -37.25
C ASP A 140 32.76 13.51 -36.01
N ASP A 141 32.92 12.35 -35.40
CA ASP A 141 32.26 12.01 -34.13
C ASP A 141 32.57 13.06 -33.05
N GLY A 142 31.54 13.51 -32.33
CA GLY A 142 31.62 14.53 -31.29
C GLY A 142 31.39 15.97 -31.76
N TRP A 143 31.30 16.24 -33.06
CA TRP A 143 30.99 17.59 -33.57
C TRP A 143 29.62 18.06 -33.12
N SER A 144 29.52 19.28 -32.60
CA SER A 144 28.25 19.86 -32.14
C SER A 144 27.90 21.13 -32.92
N VAL A 145 26.66 21.23 -33.39
CA VAL A 145 26.16 22.33 -34.22
C VAL A 145 24.80 22.77 -33.75
N TYR A 146 24.63 24.08 -33.59
CA TYR A 146 23.33 24.68 -33.29
C TYR A 146 22.57 24.98 -34.59
N VAL A 147 21.32 24.51 -34.66
CA VAL A 147 20.42 24.71 -35.81
C VAL A 147 19.40 25.78 -35.45
N LYS A 148 19.55 26.98 -36.04
CA LYS A 148 18.81 28.19 -35.63
C LYS A 148 17.30 28.08 -35.82
N SER A 149 16.83 27.45 -36.91
CA SER A 149 15.39 27.33 -37.18
C SER A 149 14.66 26.45 -36.17
N GLU A 150 15.39 25.55 -35.50
CA GLU A 150 14.82 24.56 -34.60
C GLU A 150 15.13 24.86 -33.13
N ASP A 151 16.04 25.80 -32.85
CA ASP A 151 16.53 26.11 -31.50
C ASP A 151 17.10 24.87 -30.78
N ILE A 152 17.78 24.01 -31.55
CA ILE A 152 18.30 22.72 -31.08
C ILE A 152 19.79 22.59 -31.43
N THR A 153 20.55 22.04 -30.50
CA THR A 153 21.93 21.58 -30.74
C THR A 153 21.92 20.12 -31.15
N TYR A 154 22.56 19.83 -32.27
CA TYR A 154 22.82 18.48 -32.76
C TYR A 154 24.30 18.12 -32.54
N THR A 155 24.58 16.91 -32.07
CA THR A 155 25.94 16.33 -32.08
C THR A 155 25.98 15.16 -33.05
N PHE A 156 27.04 15.08 -33.84
CA PHE A 156 27.30 13.94 -34.69
C PHE A 156 27.89 12.79 -33.87
N ASN A 157 27.30 11.60 -33.94
CA ASN A 157 27.72 10.41 -33.17
C ASN A 157 28.60 9.44 -33.98
N GLY A 158 29.26 9.94 -35.03
CA GLY A 158 30.03 9.16 -35.99
C GLY A 158 29.19 8.54 -37.12
N THR A 159 27.86 8.49 -36.99
CA THR A 159 26.96 7.97 -38.04
C THR A 159 25.88 8.97 -38.45
N ALA A 160 25.31 9.70 -37.49
CA ALA A 160 24.23 10.66 -37.73
C ALA A 160 24.28 11.85 -36.76
N TRP A 161 23.70 12.97 -37.18
CA TRP A 161 23.41 14.11 -36.30
C TRP A 161 22.25 13.75 -35.37
N VAL A 162 22.52 13.67 -34.07
CA VAL A 162 21.54 13.39 -33.01
C VAL A 162 21.35 14.63 -32.13
N THR A 163 20.18 14.82 -31.53
CA THR A 163 19.95 15.99 -30.67
C THR A 163 20.68 15.84 -29.34
N SER A 164 21.48 16.83 -28.97
CA SER A 164 22.36 16.79 -27.79
C SER A 164 21.91 17.70 -26.67
N SER A 165 20.64 18.09 -26.70
CA SER A 165 19.97 18.72 -25.59
C SER A 165 18.49 18.39 -25.68
N GLN A 166 18.06 17.39 -24.91
CA GLN A 166 16.79 17.56 -24.21
C GLN A 166 17.17 17.93 -22.79
N GLY A 167 17.41 19.21 -22.51
CA GLY A 167 17.18 19.69 -21.15
C GLY A 167 15.79 19.19 -20.77
N ASP A 168 15.63 18.58 -19.59
CA ASP A 168 14.48 17.76 -19.19
C ASP A 168 13.12 18.32 -19.64
N ILE A 169 12.69 18.04 -20.89
CA ILE A 169 11.37 18.46 -21.37
C ILE A 169 10.39 17.56 -20.61
N PRO A 170 9.57 18.11 -19.71
CA PRO A 170 8.66 17.32 -18.90
C PRO A 170 7.61 16.65 -19.79
N LEU A 171 6.92 15.64 -19.24
CA LEU A 171 5.75 15.08 -19.91
C LEU A 171 4.69 16.16 -20.11
N ALA A 172 3.99 16.10 -21.24
CA ALA A 172 2.87 16.98 -21.53
C ALA A 172 1.79 16.83 -20.44
N THR A 173 1.23 17.95 -20.02
CA THR A 173 0.03 17.98 -19.18
C THR A 173 -1.15 18.46 -20.02
N THR A 174 -2.34 18.56 -19.42
CA THR A 174 -3.52 19.12 -20.10
C THR A 174 -3.37 20.61 -20.42
N THR A 175 -2.37 21.31 -19.88
CA THR A 175 -2.21 22.76 -20.01
C THR A 175 -0.79 23.20 -20.42
N THR A 176 0.20 22.31 -20.37
CA THR A 176 1.60 22.60 -20.74
C THR A 176 2.07 21.59 -21.78
N ALA A 177 2.60 22.08 -22.90
CA ALA A 177 3.21 21.24 -23.93
C ALA A 177 4.46 20.52 -23.40
N GLY A 178 4.70 19.29 -23.86
CA GLY A 178 5.81 18.45 -23.42
C GLY A 178 5.89 17.14 -24.19
N LYS A 179 6.65 16.16 -23.67
CA LYS A 179 6.76 14.81 -24.25
C LYS A 179 5.48 14.00 -24.00
N MET A 180 5.08 13.18 -24.96
CA MET A 180 4.05 12.16 -24.73
C MET A 180 4.68 10.94 -24.02
N SER A 181 4.02 10.41 -23.00
CA SER A 181 4.51 9.18 -22.34
C SER A 181 4.38 7.97 -23.28
N ALA A 182 5.17 6.93 -23.03
CA ALA A 182 5.03 5.67 -23.80
C ALA A 182 3.61 5.10 -23.69
N ALA A 183 2.98 5.20 -22.51
CA ALA A 183 1.62 4.73 -22.27
C ALA A 183 0.57 5.54 -23.08
N ASP A 184 0.69 6.87 -23.11
CA ASP A 184 -0.21 7.72 -23.88
C ASP A 184 -0.06 7.48 -25.38
N LYS A 185 1.17 7.26 -25.85
CA LYS A 185 1.44 6.93 -27.24
C LYS A 185 0.83 5.58 -27.63
N THR A 186 0.98 4.55 -26.81
CA THR A 186 0.33 3.25 -27.03
C THR A 186 -1.19 3.38 -27.06
N LYS A 187 -1.78 4.18 -26.16
CA LYS A 187 -3.22 4.43 -26.18
C LYS A 187 -3.67 5.13 -27.46
N LEU A 188 -2.93 6.13 -27.92
CA LEU A 188 -3.22 6.87 -29.14
C LEU A 188 -3.08 5.98 -30.39
N ASP A 189 -2.06 5.12 -30.44
CA ASP A 189 -1.84 4.18 -31.54
C ASP A 189 -2.95 3.13 -31.68
N GLY A 190 -3.66 2.83 -30.59
CA GLY A 190 -4.84 1.98 -30.60
C GLY A 190 -6.10 2.63 -31.19
N ILE A 191 -6.08 3.94 -31.45
CA ILE A 191 -7.23 4.67 -32.02
C ILE A 191 -7.12 4.64 -33.54
N ALA A 192 -8.12 4.04 -34.20
CA ALA A 192 -8.18 3.97 -35.66
C ALA A 192 -8.26 5.37 -36.31
N ALA A 193 -7.66 5.52 -37.49
CA ALA A 193 -7.76 6.74 -38.27
C ALA A 193 -9.23 7.08 -38.57
N GLY A 194 -9.66 8.30 -38.25
CA GLY A 194 -11.04 8.75 -38.43
C GLY A 194 -12.03 8.33 -37.34
N ALA A 195 -11.56 7.80 -36.20
CA ALA A 195 -12.43 7.53 -35.06
C ALA A 195 -13.21 8.79 -34.65
N THR A 196 -14.53 8.69 -34.61
CA THR A 196 -15.42 9.75 -34.15
C THR A 196 -15.44 9.80 -32.61
N VAL A 197 -15.77 10.97 -32.06
CA VAL A 197 -16.05 11.08 -30.63
C VAL A 197 -17.22 10.16 -30.31
N ASN A 198 -17.02 9.24 -29.36
CA ASN A 198 -18.11 8.38 -28.90
C ASN A 198 -19.17 9.26 -28.22
N ASP A 199 -20.44 8.97 -28.48
CA ASP A 199 -21.51 9.69 -27.82
C ASP A 199 -21.57 9.34 -26.32
N THR A 200 -22.32 10.12 -25.55
CA THR A 200 -22.51 9.84 -24.12
C THR A 200 -23.17 8.47 -23.92
N ASP A 201 -22.81 7.78 -22.82
CA ASP A 201 -23.45 6.52 -22.41
C ASP A 201 -24.97 6.59 -22.42
N GLY A 202 -25.52 7.74 -22.01
CA GLY A 202 -26.96 8.00 -22.02
C GLY A 202 -27.54 7.98 -23.43
N ASN A 203 -26.84 8.59 -24.39
CA ASN A 203 -27.28 8.60 -25.79
C ASN A 203 -27.20 7.20 -26.41
N LEU A 204 -26.10 6.46 -26.17
CA LEU A 204 -25.88 5.12 -26.70
C LEU A 204 -26.85 4.07 -26.15
N LYS A 205 -27.27 4.22 -24.89
CA LYS A 205 -28.27 3.32 -24.25
C LYS A 205 -29.70 3.70 -24.59
N ASN A 206 -29.94 4.91 -25.08
CA ASN A 206 -31.28 5.36 -25.44
C ASN A 206 -31.73 4.73 -26.76
N ARG A 207 -32.70 3.81 -26.70
CA ARG A 207 -33.28 3.17 -27.89
C ARG A 207 -33.89 4.17 -28.88
N ALA A 208 -34.31 5.35 -28.44
CA ALA A 208 -34.86 6.37 -29.33
C ALA A 208 -33.82 6.86 -30.37
N ASN A 209 -32.53 6.72 -30.07
CA ASN A 209 -31.42 7.15 -30.93
C ASN A 209 -30.78 5.99 -31.69
N HIS A 210 -31.32 4.77 -31.55
CA HIS A 210 -30.91 3.62 -32.33
C HIS A 210 -31.56 3.73 -33.72
N THR A 211 -30.80 4.17 -34.72
CA THR A 211 -31.22 4.16 -36.13
C THR A 211 -30.89 2.82 -36.79
N GLY A 212 -31.73 2.32 -37.69
CA GLY A 212 -31.50 1.08 -38.45
C GLY A 212 -32.48 -0.05 -38.10
N THR A 213 -32.24 -1.25 -38.61
CA THR A 213 -33.05 -2.46 -38.35
C THR A 213 -32.28 -3.41 -37.44
N GLN A 214 -32.85 -3.76 -36.30
CA GLN A 214 -32.35 -4.83 -35.45
C GLN A 214 -33.27 -6.05 -35.57
N LEU A 215 -32.73 -7.18 -36.02
CA LEU A 215 -33.50 -8.43 -36.08
C LEU A 215 -33.78 -8.93 -34.67
N ALA A 216 -35.01 -9.40 -34.43
CA ALA A 216 -35.43 -9.93 -33.14
C ALA A 216 -34.53 -11.08 -32.64
N GLU A 217 -33.96 -11.88 -33.55
CA GLU A 217 -33.04 -12.98 -33.21
C GLU A 217 -31.75 -12.52 -32.51
N THR A 218 -31.37 -11.25 -32.69
CA THR A 218 -30.17 -10.68 -32.06
C THR A 218 -30.41 -10.24 -30.62
N ILE A 219 -31.66 -10.26 -30.15
CA ILE A 219 -32.06 -9.88 -28.80
C ILE A 219 -32.36 -11.17 -28.01
N SER A 220 -31.43 -11.57 -27.16
CA SER A 220 -31.41 -12.87 -26.48
C SER A 220 -32.67 -13.18 -25.66
N ASP A 221 -33.36 -12.16 -25.15
CA ASP A 221 -34.57 -12.29 -24.33
C ASP A 221 -35.86 -11.83 -25.02
N PHE A 222 -35.83 -11.43 -26.30
CA PHE A 222 -36.98 -10.80 -26.97
C PHE A 222 -38.25 -11.65 -26.91
N ALA A 223 -38.13 -12.96 -27.15
CA ALA A 223 -39.26 -13.88 -27.09
C ALA A 223 -39.85 -13.99 -25.66
N ALA A 224 -38.98 -14.04 -24.64
CA ALA A 224 -39.41 -14.11 -23.24
C ALA A 224 -40.08 -12.79 -22.81
N ALA A 225 -39.46 -11.65 -23.13
CA ALA A 225 -40.00 -10.33 -22.85
C ALA A 225 -41.36 -10.10 -23.55
N SER A 226 -41.47 -10.44 -24.83
CA SER A 226 -42.70 -10.30 -25.60
C SER A 226 -43.83 -11.16 -25.03
N ARG A 227 -43.56 -12.43 -24.68
CA ARG A 227 -44.56 -13.30 -24.04
C ARG A 227 -44.99 -12.76 -22.67
N GLY A 228 -44.04 -12.26 -21.87
CA GLY A 228 -44.32 -11.65 -20.58
C GLY A 228 -45.28 -10.46 -20.70
N VAL A 229 -45.05 -9.58 -21.67
CA VAL A 229 -45.93 -8.43 -21.94
C VAL A 229 -47.30 -8.87 -22.45
N VAL A 230 -47.36 -9.83 -23.38
CA VAL A 230 -48.63 -10.28 -23.99
C VAL A 230 -49.54 -11.02 -23.00
N LEU A 231 -48.98 -11.73 -22.01
CA LEU A 231 -49.75 -12.44 -20.99
C LEU A 231 -50.05 -11.57 -19.75
N ALA A 232 -49.44 -10.40 -19.63
CA ALA A 232 -49.69 -9.50 -18.52
C ALA A 232 -51.17 -9.07 -18.51
N GLY A 233 -51.84 -9.29 -17.37
CA GLY A 233 -53.27 -8.98 -17.21
C GLY A 233 -54.23 -10.13 -17.52
N LEU A 234 -53.75 -11.35 -17.79
CA LEU A 234 -54.61 -12.54 -17.85
C LEU A 234 -55.25 -12.78 -16.47
N SER A 235 -56.59 -12.85 -16.43
CA SER A 235 -57.36 -13.10 -15.21
C SER A 235 -58.19 -14.37 -15.35
N LEU A 236 -58.04 -15.30 -14.41
CA LEU A 236 -58.77 -16.59 -14.37
C LEU A 236 -59.92 -16.57 -13.35
N LEU A 237 -60.35 -15.40 -12.90
CA LEU A 237 -61.27 -15.27 -11.76
C LEU A 237 -62.75 -15.38 -12.13
N SER A 238 -63.12 -15.03 -13.36
CA SER A 238 -64.52 -14.92 -13.80
C SER A 238 -64.88 -16.01 -14.80
N SER A 239 -66.01 -16.69 -14.62
CA SER A 239 -66.61 -17.60 -15.60
C SER A 239 -67.76 -16.95 -16.39
N ALA A 240 -67.90 -15.62 -16.33
CA ALA A 240 -68.93 -14.91 -17.07
C ALA A 240 -68.83 -15.17 -18.59
N ALA A 241 -69.95 -15.08 -19.30
CA ALA A 241 -69.96 -15.20 -20.74
C ALA A 241 -69.01 -14.17 -21.40
N ILE A 242 -68.42 -14.56 -22.52
CA ILE A 242 -67.64 -13.63 -23.35
C ILE A 242 -68.60 -12.67 -24.03
N THR A 243 -68.24 -11.40 -23.99
CA THR A 243 -68.98 -10.28 -24.57
C THR A 243 -68.10 -9.52 -25.55
N ALA A 244 -68.71 -8.70 -26.41
CA ALA A 244 -67.96 -7.89 -27.37
C ALA A 244 -67.02 -6.86 -26.73
N SER A 245 -67.21 -6.53 -25.44
CA SER A 245 -66.33 -5.64 -24.68
C SER A 245 -65.08 -6.34 -24.12
N ASP A 246 -65.01 -7.66 -24.17
CA ASP A 246 -63.85 -8.39 -23.68
C ASP A 246 -62.67 -8.27 -24.66
N THR A 247 -61.50 -7.96 -24.11
CA THR A 247 -60.23 -8.18 -24.83
C THR A 247 -60.03 -9.68 -25.09
N ILE A 248 -59.17 -10.03 -26.05
CA ILE A 248 -58.82 -11.44 -26.31
C ILE A 248 -58.27 -12.11 -25.04
N LEU A 249 -57.45 -11.41 -24.26
CA LEU A 249 -56.84 -11.97 -23.05
C LEU A 249 -57.88 -12.21 -21.94
N SER A 250 -58.82 -11.27 -21.73
CA SER A 250 -59.92 -11.48 -20.78
C SER A 250 -60.89 -12.58 -21.23
N ALA A 251 -61.14 -12.70 -22.54
CA ALA A 251 -61.97 -13.78 -23.08
C ALA A 251 -61.33 -15.16 -22.87
N LEU A 252 -60.01 -15.29 -23.13
CA LEU A 252 -59.26 -16.51 -22.83
C LEU A 252 -59.28 -16.85 -21.33
N GLY A 253 -59.15 -15.84 -20.47
CA GLY A 253 -59.25 -16.01 -19.02
C GLY A 253 -60.62 -16.53 -18.57
N LYS A 254 -61.70 -15.97 -19.12
CA LYS A 254 -63.08 -16.43 -18.88
C LYS A 254 -63.30 -17.87 -19.33
N LEU A 255 -62.84 -18.21 -20.54
CA LEU A 255 -62.93 -19.58 -21.06
C LEU A 255 -62.19 -20.57 -20.18
N GLN A 256 -60.96 -20.23 -19.75
CA GLN A 256 -60.18 -21.11 -18.88
C GLN A 256 -60.91 -21.36 -17.56
N LYS A 257 -61.51 -20.34 -16.93
CA LYS A 257 -62.30 -20.51 -15.71
C LYS A 257 -63.55 -21.35 -15.94
N GLN A 258 -64.30 -21.12 -17.02
CA GLN A 258 -65.45 -21.94 -17.41
C GLN A 258 -65.07 -23.41 -17.58
N ILE A 259 -63.94 -23.70 -18.25
CA ILE A 259 -63.43 -25.06 -18.44
C ILE A 259 -63.02 -25.69 -17.10
N THR A 260 -62.35 -24.94 -16.23
CA THR A 260 -61.96 -25.41 -14.89
C THR A 260 -63.19 -25.76 -14.05
N ASP A 261 -64.23 -24.92 -14.05
CA ASP A 261 -65.48 -25.17 -13.33
C ASP A 261 -66.21 -26.40 -13.89
N LEU A 262 -66.31 -26.52 -15.21
CA LEU A 262 -66.91 -27.69 -15.86
C LEU A 262 -66.12 -28.96 -15.55
N SER A 263 -64.79 -28.90 -15.52
CA SER A 263 -63.94 -30.03 -15.16
C SER A 263 -64.21 -30.49 -13.72
N ALA A 264 -64.44 -29.57 -12.78
CA ALA A 264 -64.81 -29.90 -11.41
C ALA A 264 -66.16 -30.66 -11.34
N VAL A 265 -67.18 -30.18 -12.06
CA VAL A 265 -68.49 -30.83 -12.17
C VAL A 265 -68.38 -32.24 -12.76
N VAL A 266 -67.69 -32.39 -13.89
CA VAL A 266 -67.48 -33.70 -14.54
C VAL A 266 -66.74 -34.66 -13.62
N ASN A 267 -65.72 -34.17 -12.93
CA ASN A 267 -64.94 -34.96 -11.97
C ASN A 267 -65.78 -35.42 -10.78
N ARG A 268 -66.73 -34.60 -10.32
CA ARG A 268 -67.67 -34.97 -9.26
C ARG A 268 -68.64 -36.04 -9.77
N ASP A 269 -69.27 -35.83 -10.92
CA ASP A 269 -70.36 -36.67 -11.41
C ASP A 269 -69.92 -38.06 -11.91
N LYS A 270 -68.71 -38.18 -12.47
CA LYS A 270 -68.20 -39.44 -13.03
C LYS A 270 -67.21 -40.18 -12.13
N GLY A 271 -66.71 -39.55 -11.08
CA GLY A 271 -65.73 -40.18 -10.20
C GLY A 271 -66.37 -40.96 -9.07
N VAL A 272 -65.57 -41.84 -8.45
CA VAL A 272 -65.96 -42.67 -7.31
C VAL A 272 -65.01 -42.44 -6.15
N SER A 273 -65.56 -42.34 -4.94
CA SER A 273 -64.78 -42.40 -3.70
C SER A 273 -65.00 -43.73 -3.01
N ASN A 274 -63.93 -44.38 -2.57
CA ASN A 274 -64.00 -45.63 -1.83
C ASN A 274 -63.76 -45.37 -0.34
N VAL A 275 -64.64 -45.88 0.50
CA VAL A 275 -64.56 -45.74 1.96
C VAL A 275 -64.82 -47.08 2.65
N SER A 276 -64.34 -47.24 3.88
CA SER A 276 -64.60 -48.42 4.72
C SER A 276 -65.64 -48.16 5.82
N THR A 277 -66.11 -46.92 5.94
CA THR A 277 -67.12 -46.49 6.94
C THR A 277 -68.01 -45.40 6.33
N LEU A 278 -69.16 -45.14 6.95
CA LEU A 278 -70.04 -44.02 6.58
C LEU A 278 -69.72 -42.73 7.35
N VAL A 279 -68.64 -42.71 8.14
CA VAL A 279 -68.20 -41.53 8.88
C VAL A 279 -67.36 -40.64 7.96
N SER A 280 -67.64 -39.34 7.97
CA SER A 280 -66.87 -38.32 7.25
C SER A 280 -66.65 -38.69 5.77
N MET A 281 -67.73 -39.11 5.11
CA MET A 281 -67.67 -39.51 3.71
C MET A 281 -67.24 -38.36 2.80
N PRO A 282 -66.34 -38.60 1.83
CA PRO A 282 -65.92 -37.60 0.87
C PRO A 282 -67.09 -37.05 0.06
N THR A 283 -67.11 -35.73 -0.12
CA THR A 283 -68.14 -35.03 -0.91
C THR A 283 -67.63 -34.57 -2.28
N ALA A 284 -66.36 -34.81 -2.59
CA ALA A 284 -65.75 -34.38 -3.85
C ALA A 284 -66.28 -35.16 -5.08
N LYS A 285 -66.89 -36.33 -4.86
CA LYS A 285 -67.42 -37.24 -5.89
C LYS A 285 -68.87 -37.56 -5.57
N ARG A 286 -69.72 -37.67 -6.58
CA ARG A 286 -71.13 -38.01 -6.43
C ARG A 286 -71.31 -39.46 -5.98
N LEU A 287 -70.52 -40.40 -6.48
CA LEU A 287 -70.62 -41.81 -6.11
C LEU A 287 -69.63 -42.14 -4.98
N VAL A 288 -70.15 -42.60 -3.85
CA VAL A 288 -69.37 -43.17 -2.76
C VAL A 288 -69.65 -44.65 -2.67
N TYR A 289 -68.60 -45.46 -2.72
CA TYR A 289 -68.68 -46.89 -2.53
C TYR A 289 -68.12 -47.24 -1.16
N ALA A 290 -69.00 -47.64 -0.25
CA ALA A 290 -68.66 -47.97 1.12
C ALA A 290 -68.63 -49.48 1.32
N THR A 291 -67.52 -50.01 1.81
CA THR A 291 -67.39 -51.42 2.23
C THR A 291 -67.36 -51.47 3.74
N VAL A 292 -68.47 -51.86 4.37
CA VAL A 292 -68.64 -51.82 5.83
C VAL A 292 -68.71 -53.22 6.43
N THR A 293 -68.25 -53.36 7.67
CA THR A 293 -68.38 -54.61 8.46
C THR A 293 -69.25 -54.45 9.70
N ALA A 294 -69.57 -53.21 10.07
CA ALA A 294 -70.44 -52.85 11.18
C ALA A 294 -71.20 -51.54 10.87
N ALA A 295 -72.24 -51.25 11.65
CA ALA A 295 -72.95 -49.98 11.56
C ALA A 295 -72.05 -48.82 12.00
N THR A 296 -72.11 -47.70 11.27
CA THR A 296 -71.31 -46.50 11.57
C THR A 296 -72.17 -45.24 11.49
N THR A 297 -71.79 -44.15 12.17
CA THR A 297 -72.55 -42.90 12.10
C THR A 297 -72.35 -42.25 10.73
N LEU A 298 -73.43 -42.11 9.96
CA LEU A 298 -73.40 -41.42 8.68
C LEU A 298 -73.07 -39.94 8.89
N SER A 299 -71.99 -39.45 8.28
CA SER A 299 -71.62 -38.04 8.24
C SER A 299 -70.82 -37.70 6.99
N LEU A 300 -70.77 -36.41 6.64
CA LEU A 300 -70.08 -35.89 5.46
C LEU A 300 -68.77 -35.21 5.87
N SER A 301 -67.75 -35.26 5.00
CA SER A 301 -66.46 -34.61 5.25
C SER A 301 -66.49 -33.08 5.09
N ALA A 302 -67.47 -32.57 4.35
CA ALA A 302 -67.72 -31.15 4.12
C ALA A 302 -69.20 -30.97 3.72
N ASP A 303 -69.70 -29.74 3.79
CA ASP A 303 -71.05 -29.44 3.32
C ASP A 303 -71.17 -29.59 1.80
N LEU A 304 -72.31 -30.09 1.34
CA LEU A 304 -72.65 -30.12 -0.09
C LEU A 304 -73.32 -28.80 -0.48
N GLU A 305 -73.15 -28.41 -1.73
CA GLU A 305 -73.91 -27.30 -2.31
C GLU A 305 -75.39 -27.68 -2.44
N VAL A 306 -76.29 -26.68 -2.38
CA VAL A 306 -77.73 -26.94 -2.50
C VAL A 306 -78.02 -27.50 -3.89
N GLY A 307 -78.71 -28.65 -3.93
CA GLY A 307 -78.98 -29.40 -5.15
C GLY A 307 -77.98 -30.52 -5.45
N ASP A 308 -76.83 -30.56 -4.79
CA ASP A 308 -75.90 -31.69 -4.92
C ASP A 308 -76.43 -32.93 -4.17
N GLU A 309 -76.17 -34.08 -4.76
CA GLU A 309 -76.53 -35.40 -4.25
C GLU A 309 -75.28 -36.26 -4.08
N LEU A 310 -75.21 -36.99 -2.98
CA LEU A 310 -74.28 -38.09 -2.78
C LEU A 310 -75.03 -39.42 -2.92
N HIS A 311 -74.64 -40.22 -3.92
CA HIS A 311 -75.12 -41.58 -4.12
C HIS A 311 -74.16 -42.55 -3.44
N VAL A 312 -74.64 -43.26 -2.44
CA VAL A 312 -73.80 -44.11 -1.59
C VAL A 312 -74.21 -45.55 -1.79
N VAL A 313 -73.32 -46.35 -2.37
CA VAL A 313 -73.49 -47.80 -2.46
C VAL A 313 -72.81 -48.42 -1.26
N VAL A 314 -73.60 -48.98 -0.34
CA VAL A 314 -73.08 -49.62 0.88
C VAL A 314 -73.08 -51.12 0.70
N TYR A 315 -71.90 -51.71 0.67
CA TYR A 315 -71.69 -53.15 0.67
C TYR A 315 -71.39 -53.65 2.08
N ASN A 316 -72.19 -54.59 2.57
CA ASN A 316 -71.94 -55.28 3.82
C ASN A 316 -70.99 -56.46 3.57
N ASN A 317 -69.75 -56.35 4.05
CA ASN A 317 -68.72 -57.39 3.95
C ASN A 317 -68.69 -58.32 5.18
N SER A 318 -69.78 -58.38 5.95
CA SER A 318 -69.94 -59.27 7.10
C SER A 318 -70.88 -60.44 6.77
N ALA A 319 -70.71 -61.54 7.51
CA ALA A 319 -71.52 -62.74 7.40
C ALA A 319 -72.94 -62.60 8.01
N SER A 320 -73.24 -61.46 8.64
CA SER A 320 -74.54 -61.16 9.25
C SER A 320 -75.08 -59.83 8.73
N ALA A 321 -76.40 -59.65 8.78
CA ALA A 321 -77.02 -58.39 8.39
C ALA A 321 -76.61 -57.26 9.34
N ILE A 322 -76.38 -56.06 8.80
CA ILE A 322 -76.05 -54.86 9.56
C ILE A 322 -77.31 -54.00 9.68
N THR A 323 -77.67 -53.58 10.89
CA THR A 323 -78.70 -52.54 11.10
C THR A 323 -78.03 -51.17 11.10
N GLN A 324 -78.01 -50.52 9.94
CA GLN A 324 -77.38 -49.22 9.74
C GLN A 324 -78.33 -48.11 10.19
N SER A 325 -77.94 -47.35 11.21
CA SER A 325 -78.71 -46.19 11.66
C SER A 325 -78.69 -45.07 10.62
N LEU A 326 -79.84 -44.43 10.40
CA LEU A 326 -79.97 -43.26 9.53
C LEU A 326 -80.22 -42.03 10.41
N PRO A 327 -79.41 -40.97 10.32
CA PRO A 327 -79.64 -39.78 11.13
C PRO A 327 -80.96 -39.11 10.73
N ASN A 328 -81.74 -38.71 11.73
CA ASN A 328 -83.07 -38.12 11.56
C ASN A 328 -83.30 -36.91 12.50
N SER A 329 -82.23 -36.17 12.76
CA SER A 329 -82.23 -34.97 13.59
C SER A 329 -81.12 -34.01 13.15
N GLY A 330 -81.23 -32.75 13.59
CA GLY A 330 -80.28 -31.71 13.20
C GLY A 330 -80.31 -31.48 11.68
N SER A 331 -79.14 -31.55 11.05
CA SER A 331 -78.95 -31.33 9.61
C SER A 331 -79.50 -32.44 8.71
N PHE A 332 -79.82 -33.62 9.24
CA PHE A 332 -80.25 -34.78 8.45
C PHE A 332 -81.69 -35.17 8.76
N MET A 333 -82.46 -35.38 7.70
CA MET A 333 -83.84 -35.86 7.76
C MET A 333 -83.96 -37.15 6.97
N SER A 334 -84.27 -38.27 7.63
CA SER A 334 -84.43 -39.56 6.98
C SER A 334 -85.87 -39.77 6.51
N LEU A 335 -86.03 -40.13 5.24
CA LEU A 335 -87.29 -40.52 4.62
C LEU A 335 -87.52 -42.04 4.63
N SER A 336 -86.55 -42.81 5.10
CA SER A 336 -86.61 -44.29 5.15
C SER A 336 -86.71 -44.83 6.59
N GLY A 337 -87.05 -43.97 7.56
CA GLY A 337 -87.10 -44.32 8.99
C GLY A 337 -85.76 -44.17 9.72
N ALA A 338 -85.68 -44.67 10.96
CA ALA A 338 -84.51 -44.46 11.82
C ALA A 338 -83.30 -45.37 11.50
N ALA A 339 -83.49 -46.45 10.75
CA ALA A 339 -82.45 -47.39 10.38
C ALA A 339 -82.86 -48.21 9.14
N ILE A 340 -81.87 -48.82 8.50
CA ILE A 340 -82.06 -49.78 7.42
C ILE A 340 -81.26 -51.06 7.68
N SER A 341 -81.80 -52.21 7.25
CA SER A 341 -81.11 -53.50 7.28
C SER A 341 -80.34 -53.73 5.99
N ILE A 342 -79.02 -53.92 6.08
CA ILE A 342 -78.15 -54.28 4.97
C ILE A 342 -77.88 -55.79 5.05
N PRO A 343 -78.37 -56.61 4.10
CA PRO A 343 -78.20 -58.07 4.15
C PRO A 343 -76.74 -58.50 4.21
N ALA A 344 -76.46 -59.68 4.79
CA ALA A 344 -75.12 -60.28 4.80
C ALA A 344 -74.61 -60.47 3.36
N SER A 345 -73.37 -60.06 3.08
CA SER A 345 -72.80 -60.05 1.73
C SER A 345 -73.65 -59.31 0.68
N GLY A 346 -74.56 -58.44 1.14
CA GLY A 346 -75.53 -57.71 0.32
C GLY A 346 -75.16 -56.25 0.16
N ARG A 347 -75.98 -55.54 -0.62
CA ARG A 347 -75.83 -54.11 -0.90
C ARG A 347 -77.12 -53.37 -0.62
N VAL A 348 -76.97 -52.10 -0.28
CA VAL A 348 -78.06 -51.13 -0.28
C VAL A 348 -77.56 -49.81 -0.83
N GLU A 349 -78.47 -49.02 -1.38
CA GLU A 349 -78.16 -47.67 -1.85
C GLU A 349 -78.76 -46.64 -0.91
N ILE A 350 -78.00 -45.59 -0.62
CA ILE A 350 -78.43 -44.46 0.19
C ILE A 350 -78.15 -43.19 -0.60
N ASN A 351 -79.17 -42.39 -0.82
CA ASN A 351 -79.03 -41.07 -1.40
C ASN A 351 -79.07 -40.04 -0.29
N VAL A 352 -78.11 -39.11 -0.32
CA VAL A 352 -78.06 -37.95 0.57
C VAL A 352 -78.15 -36.71 -0.30
N LEU A 353 -79.29 -36.03 -0.28
CA LEU A 353 -79.56 -34.84 -1.10
C LEU A 353 -79.52 -33.58 -0.24
N CYS A 354 -78.71 -32.60 -0.63
CA CYS A 354 -78.72 -31.28 0.00
C CYS A 354 -79.87 -30.42 -0.55
N VAL A 355 -80.86 -30.11 0.29
CA VAL A 355 -82.06 -29.35 -0.13
C VAL A 355 -82.05 -27.90 0.31
N ALA A 356 -81.25 -27.58 1.32
CA ALA A 356 -80.94 -26.23 1.77
C ALA A 356 -79.57 -26.24 2.44
N ALA A 357 -78.97 -25.07 2.69
CA ALA A 357 -77.68 -24.98 3.37
C ALA A 357 -77.69 -25.82 4.66
N THR A 358 -76.76 -26.78 4.77
CA THR A 358 -76.63 -27.70 5.91
C THR A 358 -77.86 -28.58 6.20
N THR A 359 -78.78 -28.74 5.23
CA THR A 359 -80.01 -29.54 5.38
C THR A 359 -80.07 -30.64 4.32
N TYR A 360 -80.12 -31.89 4.78
CA TYR A 360 -79.97 -33.08 3.96
C TYR A 360 -81.16 -34.01 4.09
N LEU A 361 -81.71 -34.46 2.97
CA LEU A 361 -82.68 -35.56 2.90
C LEU A 361 -81.94 -36.88 2.65
N ILE A 362 -82.25 -37.88 3.46
CA ILE A 362 -81.71 -39.24 3.30
C ILE A 362 -82.83 -40.16 2.83
N ARG A 363 -82.57 -40.88 1.74
CA ARG A 363 -83.45 -41.96 1.29
C ARG A 363 -82.61 -43.18 0.98
N ALA A 364 -82.94 -44.28 1.63
CA ALA A 364 -82.42 -45.58 1.25
C ALA A 364 -83.36 -46.25 0.24
N LEU A 365 -82.79 -46.92 -0.76
CA LEU A 365 -83.46 -47.53 -1.91
C LEU A 365 -83.41 -49.05 -1.87
#